data_AF-A0A2K3DWJ4-F1
#
_entry.id   AF-A0A2K3DWJ4-F1
#
_cell.length_a   1.000
_cell.length_b   1.000
_cell.length_c   1.000
_cell.angle_alpha   90.00
_cell.angle_beta   90.00
_cell.angle_gamma   90.00
#
_symmetry.space_group_name_H-M   'P 1'
#
loop_
_entity.id
_entity.type
_entity.pdbx_description
1 polymer ?
#
loop_
_entity_poly.entity_id
_entity_poly.type
_entity_poly.pdbx_seq_one_letter_code
_entity_poly.pdbx_strand_id
1 'polypeptide(L)'
;MAAVAVETIAAAALRARLRSHGGVSVRLRANGWDLLAGRVEGAAVEGRLWESPLGLTARILDVEVGRVELDLAAALQQQRIALRNVPLGAARVVFSGPDFGAFLRHPLVVAAAARAVQGLSFSFDREVLVLPPSSSSSSGSSSSNGSSSNPGGGATGAVLFSGVLPATQQRYQLTMRPAQGGGRAVTVTAVPVGTAAAIPPAAAGLPAAAGAGVGAGAAAAAAAAAASLAGSPLRSKGRGNGGPAAAAATLAAAGPAGLSTASAGSVSGSSSSLASSSSAEGEPDPVVSAELSRWFSGLTVDLQGAELAFDGLCVSEAAAVAARDNARGGAGSGVGGGGGARLAARDAAEGWIDLRLKATVRDFPPLNLQF
;
A
#
# COMPACT_ATOMS: atom_id res chain seq x y z
N MET A 1 -15.20 -9.58 27.53
CA MET A 1 -15.88 -10.51 26.60
C MET A 1 -16.35 -9.83 25.32
N ALA A 2 -17.13 -8.75 25.37
CA ALA A 2 -17.63 -8.07 24.16
C ALA A 2 -16.51 -7.58 23.21
N ALA A 3 -15.47 -6.92 23.73
CA ALA A 3 -14.34 -6.44 22.93
C ALA A 3 -13.63 -7.56 22.17
N VAL A 4 -13.37 -8.70 22.82
CA VAL A 4 -12.70 -9.86 22.19
C VAL A 4 -13.54 -10.46 21.06
N ALA A 5 -14.85 -10.51 21.21
CA ALA A 5 -15.74 -10.98 20.14
C ALA A 5 -15.70 -10.04 18.92
N VAL A 6 -15.75 -8.74 19.18
CA VAL A 6 -15.67 -7.65 18.21
C VAL A 6 -14.30 -7.69 17.47
N GLU A 7 -13.19 -7.87 18.19
CA GLU A 7 -11.84 -8.07 17.62
C GLU A 7 -11.76 -9.31 16.72
N THR A 8 -12.34 -10.44 17.17
CA THR A 8 -12.32 -11.70 16.44
C THR A 8 -13.10 -11.61 15.14
N ILE A 9 -14.28 -10.96 15.17
CA ILE A 9 -15.11 -10.73 13.99
C ILE A 9 -14.39 -9.78 13.03
N ALA A 10 -13.84 -8.67 13.52
CA ALA A 10 -13.08 -7.73 12.70
C ALA A 10 -11.88 -8.42 12.02
N ALA A 11 -11.11 -9.20 12.76
CA ALA A 11 -10.00 -9.96 12.22
C ALA A 11 -10.45 -11.00 11.18
N ALA A 12 -11.55 -11.72 11.42
CA ALA A 12 -12.08 -12.72 10.47
C ALA A 12 -12.53 -12.08 9.15
N ALA A 13 -13.20 -10.94 9.22
CA ALA A 13 -13.67 -10.25 8.02
C ALA A 13 -12.54 -9.58 7.23
N LEU A 14 -11.51 -9.07 7.93
CA LEU A 14 -10.28 -8.63 7.28
C LEU A 14 -9.70 -9.77 6.47
N ARG A 15 -9.47 -10.93 7.10
CA ARG A 15 -8.92 -12.13 6.44
C ARG A 15 -9.73 -12.56 5.23
N ALA A 16 -11.06 -12.54 5.32
CA ALA A 16 -11.95 -12.92 4.22
C ALA A 16 -11.80 -12.03 2.97
N ARG A 17 -11.25 -10.83 3.11
CA ARG A 17 -11.07 -9.85 2.03
C ARG A 17 -9.66 -9.87 1.44
N LEU A 18 -8.72 -10.56 2.07
CA LEU A 18 -7.35 -10.68 1.59
C LEU A 18 -7.28 -11.90 0.67
N ARG A 19 -6.49 -11.78 -0.40
CA ARG A 19 -6.20 -12.94 -1.25
C ARG A 19 -5.30 -13.93 -0.51
N SER A 20 -4.28 -13.40 0.16
CA SER A 20 -3.38 -14.17 1.02
C SER A 20 -2.96 -13.33 2.23
N HIS A 21 -2.67 -14.00 3.35
CA HIS A 21 -2.16 -13.37 4.56
C HIS A 21 -1.33 -14.36 5.39
N GLY A 22 -0.25 -13.88 6.02
CA GLY A 22 0.51 -14.64 7.01
C GLY A 22 -0.10 -14.56 8.40
N GLY A 23 -0.77 -13.46 8.72
CA GLY A 23 -1.46 -13.26 9.99
C GLY A 23 -2.16 -11.91 10.02
N VAL A 24 -3.28 -11.84 10.73
CA VAL A 24 -4.02 -10.59 10.96
C VAL A 24 -4.47 -10.61 12.41
N SER A 25 -4.19 -9.54 13.15
CA SER A 25 -4.70 -9.32 14.50
C SER A 25 -5.32 -7.94 14.61
N VAL A 26 -6.38 -7.84 15.39
CA VAL A 26 -7.08 -6.59 15.68
C VAL A 26 -7.13 -6.47 17.19
N ARG A 27 -6.75 -5.30 17.70
CA ARG A 27 -6.83 -4.95 19.12
C ARG A 27 -7.67 -3.70 19.26
N LEU A 28 -8.67 -3.75 20.12
CA LEU A 28 -9.58 -2.66 20.38
C LEU A 28 -9.43 -2.18 21.82
N ARG A 29 -9.21 -0.88 21.96
CA ARG A 29 -9.18 -0.20 23.26
C ARG A 29 -10.54 0.44 23.47
N ALA A 30 -11.37 -0.19 24.29
CA ALA A 30 -12.67 0.36 24.65
C ALA A 30 -13.17 -0.25 25.95
N ASN A 31 -13.87 0.56 26.75
CA ASN A 31 -14.63 0.08 27.90
C ASN A 31 -15.95 -0.54 27.43
N GLY A 32 -16.48 -1.52 28.16
CA GLY A 32 -17.73 -2.20 27.77
C GLY A 32 -18.91 -1.25 27.61
N TRP A 33 -18.98 -0.21 28.44
CA TRP A 33 -20.01 0.83 28.35
C TRP A 33 -19.80 1.78 27.16
N ASP A 34 -18.54 2.11 26.86
CA ASP A 34 -18.20 2.94 25.70
C ASP A 34 -18.57 2.23 24.40
N LEU A 35 -18.32 0.93 24.29
CA LEU A 35 -18.74 0.14 23.13
C LEU A 35 -20.25 0.19 22.92
N LEU A 36 -21.04 0.09 23.99
CA LEU A 36 -22.50 0.20 23.92
C LEU A 36 -22.96 1.61 23.54
N ALA A 37 -22.20 2.64 23.91
CA ALA A 37 -22.42 4.01 23.49
C ALA A 37 -21.83 4.33 22.09
N GLY A 38 -21.25 3.35 21.40
CA GLY A 38 -20.62 3.52 20.09
C GLY A 38 -19.27 4.24 20.13
N ARG A 39 -18.60 4.30 21.29
CA ARG A 39 -17.31 4.95 21.49
C ARG A 39 -16.20 3.90 21.56
N VAL A 40 -15.13 4.13 20.81
CA VAL A 40 -13.91 3.32 20.81
C VAL A 40 -12.75 4.27 21.06
N GLU A 41 -11.91 4.01 22.07
CA GLU A 41 -10.78 4.88 22.39
C GLU A 41 -9.67 4.77 21.35
N GLY A 42 -9.50 3.58 20.77
CA GLY A 42 -8.62 3.34 19.64
C GLY A 42 -8.69 1.90 19.14
N ALA A 43 -8.19 1.71 17.92
CA ALA A 43 -8.07 0.41 17.29
C ALA A 43 -6.65 0.26 16.73
N ALA A 44 -6.05 -0.91 16.93
CA ALA A 44 -4.80 -1.29 16.28
C ALA A 44 -5.05 -2.53 15.42
N VAL A 45 -4.60 -2.49 14.17
CA VAL A 45 -4.65 -3.60 13.23
C VAL A 45 -3.23 -3.93 12.84
N GLU A 46 -2.83 -5.17 13.04
CA GLU A 46 -1.51 -5.68 12.64
C GLU A 46 -1.71 -6.81 11.63
N GLY A 47 -1.07 -6.69 10.47
CA GLY A 47 -1.11 -7.64 9.38
C GLY A 47 0.29 -8.04 8.94
N ARG A 48 0.48 -9.30 8.55
CA ARG A 48 1.74 -9.82 8.02
C ARG A 48 1.53 -10.54 6.70
N LEU A 49 2.50 -10.43 5.79
CA LEU A 49 2.50 -11.03 4.45
C LEU A 49 1.16 -10.80 3.75
N TRP A 50 0.74 -9.54 3.70
CA TRP A 50 -0.56 -9.14 3.21
C TRP A 50 -0.57 -9.08 1.69
N GLU A 51 -1.58 -9.69 1.06
CA GLU A 51 -1.90 -9.50 -0.36
C GLU A 51 -3.39 -9.15 -0.55
N SER A 52 -3.65 -8.00 -1.18
CA SER A 52 -5.01 -7.59 -1.54
C SER A 52 -5.48 -8.26 -2.85
N PRO A 53 -6.80 -8.31 -3.11
CA PRO A 53 -7.32 -8.81 -4.39
C PRO A 53 -6.81 -8.03 -5.61
N LEU A 54 -6.42 -6.77 -5.41
CA LEU A 54 -5.86 -5.89 -6.45
C LEU A 54 -4.35 -6.03 -6.60
N GLY A 55 -3.72 -7.01 -5.94
CA GLY A 55 -2.29 -7.27 -6.04
C GLY A 55 -1.41 -6.29 -5.27
N LEU A 56 -1.98 -5.55 -4.31
CA LEU A 56 -1.17 -4.77 -3.37
C LEU A 56 -0.58 -5.74 -2.34
N THR A 57 0.75 -5.78 -2.25
CA THR A 57 1.46 -6.62 -1.30
C THR A 57 2.19 -5.78 -0.25
N ALA A 58 2.25 -6.28 0.98
CA ALA A 58 3.03 -5.69 2.06
C ALA A 58 3.53 -6.77 3.01
N ARG A 59 4.76 -6.63 3.53
CA ARG A 59 5.31 -7.57 4.50
C ARG A 59 4.69 -7.39 5.87
N ILE A 60 4.55 -6.13 6.30
CA ILE A 60 3.95 -5.76 7.58
C ILE A 60 3.05 -4.56 7.34
N LEU A 61 1.88 -4.60 7.95
CA LEU A 61 0.96 -3.48 8.02
C LEU A 61 0.54 -3.29 9.47
N ASP A 62 0.96 -2.20 10.10
CA ASP A 62 0.49 -1.81 11.42
C ASP A 62 -0.30 -0.51 11.28
N VAL A 63 -1.59 -0.54 11.59
CA VAL A 63 -2.47 0.63 11.56
C VAL A 63 -2.97 0.89 12.95
N GLU A 64 -2.74 2.08 13.47
CA GLU A 64 -3.26 2.56 14.74
C GLU A 64 -4.22 3.72 14.46
N VAL A 65 -5.49 3.54 14.83
CA VAL A 65 -6.53 4.55 14.74
C VAL A 65 -6.84 5.03 16.15
N GLY A 66 -6.89 6.35 16.33
CA GLY A 66 -7.27 6.97 17.59
C GLY A 66 -8.77 6.84 17.89
N ARG A 67 -9.29 7.75 18.71
CA ARG A 67 -10.68 7.72 19.18
C ARG A 67 -11.67 7.77 18.01
N VAL A 68 -12.61 6.84 18.01
CA VAL A 68 -13.71 6.73 17.03
C VAL A 68 -15.04 6.81 17.76
N GLU A 69 -15.94 7.66 17.28
CA GLU A 69 -17.31 7.77 17.77
C GLU A 69 -18.28 7.40 16.64
N LEU A 70 -18.99 6.30 16.82
CA LEU A 70 -20.00 5.79 15.90
C LEU A 70 -21.33 6.50 16.15
N ASP A 71 -22.00 6.90 15.07
CA ASP A 71 -23.39 7.34 15.16
C ASP A 71 -24.34 6.15 15.10
N LEU A 72 -24.64 5.59 16.28
CA LEU A 72 -25.53 4.43 16.41
C LEU A 72 -26.95 4.70 15.86
N ALA A 73 -27.42 5.95 15.94
CA ALA A 73 -28.74 6.31 15.42
C ALA A 73 -28.78 6.16 13.89
N ALA A 74 -27.78 6.70 13.20
CA ALA A 74 -27.61 6.53 11.76
C ALA A 74 -27.37 5.05 11.39
N ALA A 75 -26.57 4.32 12.18
CA ALA A 75 -26.34 2.90 11.95
C ALA A 75 -27.62 2.06 12.01
N LEU A 76 -28.53 2.36 12.95
CA LEU A 76 -29.80 1.64 13.08
C LEU A 76 -30.84 2.08 12.04
N GLN A 77 -30.95 3.38 11.76
CA GLN A 77 -31.99 3.93 10.87
C GLN A 77 -31.63 3.78 9.38
N GLN A 78 -30.37 3.98 9.03
CA GLN A 78 -29.88 4.02 7.66
C GLN A 78 -29.08 2.77 7.27
N GLN A 79 -28.85 1.86 8.22
CA GLN A 79 -28.00 0.67 8.03
C GLN A 79 -26.59 1.01 7.54
N ARG A 80 -26.08 2.20 7.92
CA ARG A 80 -24.77 2.71 7.51
C ARG A 80 -23.96 3.12 8.72
N ILE A 81 -22.70 2.68 8.77
CA ILE A 81 -21.75 3.16 9.79
C ILE A 81 -21.39 4.60 9.45
N ALA A 82 -21.90 5.54 10.25
CA ALA A 82 -21.51 6.94 10.21
C ALA A 82 -20.63 7.26 11.42
N LEU A 83 -19.66 8.14 11.22
CA LEU A 83 -18.77 8.62 12.26
C LEU A 83 -19.21 10.01 12.72
N ARG A 84 -19.21 10.25 14.04
CA ARG A 84 -19.47 11.57 14.63
C ARG A 84 -18.22 12.44 14.63
N ASN A 85 -17.03 11.83 14.57
CA ASN A 85 -15.75 12.50 14.51
C ASN A 85 -14.88 11.94 13.37
N VAL A 86 -13.88 12.69 12.93
CA VAL A 86 -12.89 12.21 11.96
C VAL A 86 -11.71 11.63 12.75
N PRO A 87 -11.60 10.30 12.89
CA PRO A 87 -10.51 9.72 13.65
C PRO A 87 -9.19 9.92 12.90
N LEU A 88 -8.19 10.32 13.68
CA LEU A 88 -6.80 10.43 13.23
C LEU A 88 -6.05 9.18 13.67
N GLY A 89 -5.12 8.74 12.83
CA GLY A 89 -4.32 7.56 13.07
C GLY A 89 -2.96 7.64 12.41
N ALA A 90 -2.18 6.60 12.61
CA ALA A 90 -0.91 6.35 11.94
C ALA A 90 -0.94 4.95 11.32
N ALA A 91 -0.36 4.82 10.14
CA ALA A 91 -0.15 3.54 9.50
C ALA A 91 1.35 3.39 9.20
N ARG A 92 1.87 2.21 9.48
CA ARG A 92 3.22 1.78 9.15
C ARG A 92 3.10 0.63 8.19
N VAL A 93 3.73 0.76 7.02
CA VAL A 93 3.73 -0.27 5.99
C VAL A 93 5.16 -0.61 5.66
N VAL A 94 5.50 -1.89 5.78
CA VAL A 94 6.83 -2.38 5.44
C VAL A 94 6.76 -3.14 4.13
N PHE A 95 7.55 -2.72 3.16
CA PHE A 95 7.64 -3.30 1.82
C PHE A 95 9.00 -3.96 1.60
N SER A 96 9.00 -5.07 0.86
CA SER A 96 10.17 -5.52 0.11
C SER A 96 10.32 -4.70 -1.18
N GLY A 97 11.43 -4.87 -1.92
CA GLY A 97 11.60 -4.22 -3.22
C GLY A 97 10.45 -4.52 -4.19
N PRO A 98 10.14 -5.80 -4.46
CA PRO A 98 9.03 -6.18 -5.34
C PRO A 98 7.66 -5.65 -4.86
N ASP A 99 7.42 -5.65 -3.55
CA ASP A 99 6.16 -5.13 -2.98
C ASP A 99 6.02 -3.63 -3.20
N PHE A 100 7.11 -2.88 -3.02
CA PHE A 100 7.12 -1.44 -3.28
C PHE A 100 6.90 -1.14 -4.77
N GLY A 101 7.46 -1.94 -5.67
CA GLY A 101 7.20 -1.86 -7.11
C GLY A 101 5.73 -2.13 -7.46
N ALA A 102 5.10 -3.09 -6.77
CA ALA A 102 3.65 -3.33 -6.91
C ALA A 102 2.82 -2.15 -6.38
N PHE A 103 3.22 -1.54 -5.26
CA PHE A 103 2.60 -0.35 -4.70
C PHE A 103 2.66 0.85 -5.67
N LEU A 104 3.83 1.14 -6.26
CA LEU A 104 3.98 2.25 -7.21
C LEU A 104 3.11 2.11 -8.47
N ARG A 105 2.84 0.87 -8.87
CA ARG A 105 1.97 0.54 -10.03
C ARG A 105 0.50 0.38 -9.68
N HIS A 106 0.14 0.49 -8.40
CA HIS A 106 -1.23 0.33 -7.97
C HIS A 106 -2.10 1.44 -8.62
N PRO A 107 -3.31 1.13 -9.12
CA PRO A 107 -4.13 2.11 -9.83
C PRO A 107 -4.37 3.42 -9.07
N LEU A 108 -4.53 3.35 -7.75
CA LEU A 108 -4.70 4.54 -6.91
C LEU A 108 -3.44 5.41 -6.85
N VAL A 109 -2.25 4.80 -6.81
CA VAL A 109 -0.97 5.51 -6.79
C VAL A 109 -0.66 6.07 -8.17
N VAL A 110 -0.92 5.30 -9.23
CA VAL A 110 -0.78 5.77 -10.62
C VAL A 110 -1.71 6.95 -10.90
N ALA A 111 -2.96 6.91 -10.42
CA ALA A 111 -3.88 8.03 -10.53
C ALA A 111 -3.37 9.28 -9.79
N ALA A 112 -2.79 9.12 -8.59
CA ALA A 112 -2.14 10.21 -7.86
C ALA A 112 -0.86 10.71 -8.57
N ALA A 113 -0.13 9.83 -9.24
CA ALA A 113 1.10 10.12 -9.99
C ALA A 113 0.83 10.76 -11.37
N ALA A 114 -0.42 10.72 -11.85
CA ALA A 114 -0.80 11.22 -13.17
C ALA A 114 -0.49 12.71 -13.37
N ARG A 115 -0.25 13.46 -12.29
CA ARG A 115 0.10 14.88 -12.31
C ARG A 115 1.40 15.20 -11.58
N ALA A 116 2.22 14.19 -11.31
CA ALA A 116 3.39 14.32 -10.46
C ALA A 116 4.47 15.25 -11.07
N VAL A 117 4.65 15.25 -12.39
CA VAL A 117 5.75 15.97 -13.06
C VAL A 117 5.17 17.09 -13.93
N GLN A 118 5.04 18.30 -13.38
CA GLN A 118 4.47 19.45 -14.10
C GLN A 118 3.06 19.18 -14.70
N GLY A 119 2.26 18.34 -14.04
CA GLY A 119 0.95 17.91 -14.54
C GLY A 119 1.00 16.80 -15.60
N LEU A 120 2.19 16.29 -15.94
CA LEU A 120 2.38 15.11 -16.78
C LEU A 120 2.37 13.84 -15.91
N SER A 121 1.85 12.76 -16.51
CA SER A 121 1.82 11.44 -15.89
C SER A 121 3.21 10.82 -15.89
N PHE A 122 3.61 10.23 -14.78
CA PHE A 122 4.82 9.42 -14.71
C PHE A 122 4.45 7.94 -14.53
N SER A 123 5.04 7.05 -15.32
CA SER A 123 4.81 5.61 -15.23
C SER A 123 6.00 4.92 -14.56
N PHE A 124 5.78 4.28 -13.42
CA PHE A 124 6.82 3.53 -12.71
C PHE A 124 6.95 2.10 -13.23
N ASP A 125 8.19 1.62 -13.32
CA ASP A 125 8.50 0.22 -13.61
C ASP A 125 8.30 -0.66 -12.38
N ARG A 126 8.17 -1.97 -12.60
CA ARG A 126 7.99 -2.95 -11.51
C ARG A 126 9.28 -3.21 -10.74
N GLU A 127 10.41 -3.09 -11.41
CA GLU A 127 11.71 -3.45 -10.84
C GLU A 127 12.17 -2.34 -9.91
N VAL A 128 12.18 -2.68 -8.62
CA VAL A 128 12.68 -1.83 -7.56
C VAL A 128 13.80 -2.58 -6.86
N LEU A 129 14.94 -1.92 -6.76
CA LEU A 129 16.10 -2.38 -6.03
C LEU A 129 16.23 -1.57 -4.74
N VAL A 130 16.19 -2.24 -3.59
CA VAL A 130 16.44 -1.60 -2.31
C VAL A 130 17.91 -1.76 -1.98
N LEU A 131 18.64 -0.64 -1.96
CA LEU A 131 20.00 -0.64 -1.45
C LEU A 131 19.91 -0.46 0.07
N PRO A 132 20.24 -1.50 0.86
CA PRO A 132 20.35 -1.32 2.29
C PRO A 132 21.36 -0.22 2.58
N PRO A 133 21.23 0.48 3.73
CA PRO A 133 22.24 1.42 4.16
C PRO A 133 23.58 0.70 4.10
N SER A 134 24.49 1.15 3.21
CA SER A 134 25.83 0.58 3.17
C SER A 134 26.39 0.76 4.58
N SER A 135 26.58 -0.34 5.31
CA SER A 135 27.37 -0.34 6.52
C SER A 135 28.75 0.10 6.05
N SER A 136 28.99 1.41 6.06
CA SER A 136 30.27 1.99 5.68
C SER A 136 31.27 1.28 6.56
N SER A 137 31.96 0.32 5.97
CA SER A 137 32.98 -0.47 6.61
C SER A 137 33.90 0.53 7.25
N SER A 138 33.92 0.52 8.57
CA SER A 138 34.76 1.33 9.44
C SER A 138 36.23 0.90 9.28
N SER A 139 36.72 0.90 8.04
CA SER A 139 38.10 0.60 7.67
C SER A 139 38.86 1.92 7.58
N GLY A 140 39.46 2.31 8.72
CA GLY A 140 40.47 3.37 8.86
C GLY A 140 39.87 4.78 9.01
N SER A 141 40.25 5.62 9.96
CA SER A 141 41.40 5.61 10.88
C SER A 141 40.98 6.37 12.14
N SER A 142 41.29 5.76 13.28
CA SER A 142 41.24 6.33 14.60
C SER A 142 42.01 7.65 14.69
N SER A 143 41.33 8.76 14.94
CA SER A 143 41.84 9.89 15.74
C SER A 143 40.83 11.03 15.74
N SER A 144 40.01 11.12 16.78
CA SER A 144 39.74 12.36 17.51
C SER A 144 38.70 12.10 18.61
N ASN A 145 39.14 12.33 19.85
CA ASN A 145 38.30 12.38 21.03
C ASN A 145 37.29 13.53 20.88
N GLY A 146 36.07 13.22 20.49
CA GLY A 146 34.97 14.17 20.45
C GLY A 146 33.66 13.46 20.78
N SER A 147 33.35 13.35 22.08
CA SER A 147 32.06 12.86 22.58
C SER A 147 30.93 13.78 22.12
N SER A 148 30.45 13.60 20.89
CA SER A 148 29.11 14.02 20.50
C SER A 148 28.27 12.77 20.36
N SER A 149 27.51 12.46 21.40
CA SER A 149 26.49 11.42 21.41
C SER A 149 25.28 11.87 20.60
N ASN A 150 25.48 12.15 19.31
CA ASN A 150 24.40 12.29 18.36
C ASN A 150 24.19 10.93 17.70
N PRO A 151 23.29 10.07 18.22
CA PRO A 151 22.97 8.77 17.64
C PRO A 151 22.24 8.88 16.28
N GLY A 152 22.29 10.04 15.61
CA GLY A 152 21.54 10.36 14.39
C GLY A 152 22.36 10.33 13.10
N GLY A 153 23.63 9.94 13.14
CA GLY A 153 24.46 9.70 11.94
C GLY A 153 24.04 8.42 11.21
N GLY A 154 22.77 8.35 10.80
CA GLY A 154 22.15 7.17 10.23
C GLY A 154 22.66 6.94 8.81
N ALA A 155 23.29 5.79 8.59
CA ALA A 155 23.48 5.26 7.25
C ALA A 155 22.13 5.31 6.52
N THR A 156 22.08 6.05 5.41
CA THR A 156 20.84 6.30 4.67
C THR A 156 20.77 5.27 3.54
N GLY A 157 19.92 4.25 3.72
CA GLY A 157 19.56 3.37 2.62
C GLY A 157 18.89 4.15 1.50
N ALA A 158 18.92 3.60 0.29
CA ALA A 158 18.34 4.21 -0.89
C ALA A 158 17.46 3.19 -1.62
N VAL A 159 16.40 3.67 -2.25
CA VAL A 159 15.53 2.85 -3.11
C VAL A 159 15.78 3.27 -4.55
N LEU A 160 16.23 2.35 -5.39
CA LEU A 160 16.42 2.58 -6.82
C LEU A 160 15.26 1.94 -7.58
N PHE A 161 14.72 2.69 -8.52
CA PHE A 161 13.70 2.20 -9.43
C PHE A 161 13.78 2.98 -10.72
N SER A 162 12.99 2.58 -11.71
CA SER A 162 12.94 3.29 -12.98
C SER A 162 11.51 3.62 -13.36
N GLY A 163 11.38 4.53 -14.30
CA GLY A 163 10.10 4.85 -14.90
C GLY A 163 10.27 5.63 -16.18
N VAL A 164 9.15 5.86 -16.84
CA VAL A 164 9.10 6.55 -18.13
C VAL A 164 8.14 7.72 -18.02
N LEU A 165 8.55 8.85 -18.58
CA LEU A 165 7.68 9.99 -18.81
C LEU A 165 7.02 9.81 -20.20
N PRO A 166 5.74 9.42 -20.29
CA PRO A 166 5.14 9.03 -21.57
C PRO A 166 5.09 10.16 -22.61
N ALA A 167 5.03 11.41 -22.15
CA ALA A 167 5.02 12.59 -23.02
C ALA A 167 6.30 12.73 -23.85
N THR A 168 7.45 12.36 -23.28
CA THR A 168 8.76 12.46 -23.95
C THR A 168 9.33 11.09 -24.33
N GLN A 169 8.71 10.00 -23.85
CA GLN A 169 9.26 8.64 -23.89
C GLN A 169 10.66 8.53 -23.23
N GLN A 170 11.04 9.53 -22.42
CA GLN A 170 12.31 9.53 -21.72
C GLN A 170 12.22 8.58 -20.52
N ARG A 171 13.18 7.65 -20.44
CA ARG A 171 13.33 6.77 -19.28
C ARG A 171 14.24 7.43 -18.26
N TYR A 172 13.88 7.29 -16.99
CA TYR A 172 14.62 7.80 -15.86
C TYR A 172 14.97 6.65 -14.89
N GLN A 173 16.18 6.71 -14.37
CA GLN A 173 16.59 5.97 -13.19
C GLN A 173 16.41 6.89 -11.98
N LEU A 174 15.61 6.45 -11.03
CA LEU A 174 15.22 7.20 -9.86
C LEU A 174 15.95 6.63 -8.65
N THR A 175 16.61 7.50 -7.89
CA THR A 175 17.18 7.17 -6.58
C THR A 175 16.40 7.94 -5.53
N MET A 176 15.69 7.23 -4.67
CA MET A 176 14.90 7.80 -3.58
C MET A 176 15.61 7.59 -2.24
N ARG A 177 15.78 8.67 -1.48
CA ARG A 177 16.43 8.66 -0.16
C ARG A 177 15.57 9.39 0.87
N PRO A 178 15.53 8.91 2.13
CA PRO A 178 15.00 9.71 3.24
C PRO A 178 15.75 11.04 3.34
N ALA A 179 15.07 12.16 3.57
CA ALA A 179 15.74 13.43 3.77
C ALA A 179 16.64 13.38 5.01
N GLN A 180 17.87 13.89 4.89
CA GLN A 180 18.77 14.05 6.02
C GLN A 180 18.15 15.03 7.02
N GLY A 181 17.90 14.58 8.25
CA GLY A 181 17.28 15.39 9.30
C GLY A 181 16.01 14.81 9.93
N GLY A 182 15.64 13.56 9.60
CA GLY A 182 14.51 12.87 10.23
C GLY A 182 13.15 13.49 9.94
N GLY A 183 13.07 14.35 8.91
CA GLY A 183 11.84 15.02 8.49
C GLY A 183 10.97 14.15 7.58
N ARG A 184 9.75 14.64 7.34
CA ARG A 184 8.75 14.05 6.43
C ARG A 184 9.09 14.14 4.94
N ALA A 185 10.32 14.47 4.61
CA ALA A 185 10.71 14.72 3.23
C ALA A 185 11.44 13.52 2.65
N VAL A 186 11.20 13.29 1.37
CA VAL A 186 11.93 12.31 0.57
C VAL A 186 12.60 13.07 -0.57
N THR A 187 13.88 12.79 -0.77
CA THR A 187 14.63 13.33 -1.90
C THR A 187 14.69 12.26 -2.98
N VAL A 188 14.23 12.60 -4.18
CA VAL A 188 14.30 11.78 -5.38
C VAL A 188 15.26 12.44 -6.37
N THR A 189 16.27 11.70 -6.80
CA THR A 189 17.17 12.09 -7.88
C THR A 189 16.82 11.29 -9.12
N ALA A 190 16.46 11.99 -10.20
CA ALA A 190 16.11 11.41 -11.48
C ALA A 190 17.25 11.60 -12.47
N VAL A 191 17.84 10.50 -12.94
CA VAL A 191 18.90 10.52 -13.97
C VAL A 191 18.31 9.96 -15.26
N PRO A 192 18.33 10.71 -16.39
CA PRO A 192 17.86 10.18 -17.65
C PRO A 192 18.75 9.00 -18.07
N VAL A 193 18.13 7.84 -18.30
CA VAL A 193 18.83 6.70 -18.89
C VAL A 193 18.90 6.98 -20.37
N GLY A 194 20.13 7.11 -20.90
CA GLY A 194 20.39 7.48 -22.29
C GLY A 194 19.39 6.80 -23.22
N THR A 195 18.64 7.61 -23.97
CA THR A 195 17.69 7.12 -24.96
C THR A 195 18.49 6.30 -25.95
N ALA A 196 18.28 4.98 -25.95
CA ALA A 196 18.68 4.15 -27.08
C ALA A 196 18.15 4.87 -28.32
N ALA A 197 19.06 5.37 -29.17
CA ALA A 197 18.85 6.37 -30.20
C ALA A 197 17.40 6.39 -30.70
N ALA A 198 16.69 7.47 -30.39
CA ALA A 198 15.31 7.68 -30.79
C ALA A 198 15.18 7.37 -32.29
N ILE A 199 14.50 6.27 -32.62
CA ILE A 199 14.00 6.06 -33.98
C ILE A 199 13.05 7.24 -34.22
N PRO A 200 13.33 8.13 -35.18
CA PRO A 200 12.54 9.34 -35.37
C PRO A 200 11.07 8.93 -35.58
N PRO A 201 10.12 9.52 -34.83
CA PRO A 201 8.72 9.21 -35.02
C PRO A 201 8.37 9.64 -36.45
N ALA A 202 8.00 8.67 -37.28
CA ALA A 202 7.44 8.93 -38.59
C ALA A 202 6.26 9.90 -38.40
N ALA A 203 6.34 11.07 -39.04
CA ALA A 203 5.35 12.13 -38.95
C ALA A 203 3.95 11.59 -39.32
N ALA A 204 3.15 11.24 -38.32
CA ALA A 204 1.76 10.87 -38.47
C ALA A 204 0.90 12.04 -37.99
N GLY A 205 0.09 12.58 -38.91
CA GLY A 205 -0.75 13.75 -38.70
C GLY A 205 -1.73 13.58 -37.54
N LEU A 206 -1.91 14.69 -36.83
CA LEU A 206 -2.96 14.90 -35.82
C LEU A 206 -4.35 14.64 -36.42
N PRO A 207 -5.23 13.96 -35.68
CA PRO A 207 -6.55 14.52 -35.47
C PRO A 207 -6.85 14.78 -33.99
N ALA A 208 -7.73 15.78 -33.82
CA ALA A 208 -8.11 16.43 -32.58
C ALA A 208 -8.78 15.50 -31.55
N ALA A 209 -8.70 15.97 -30.30
CA ALA A 209 -9.26 15.40 -29.09
C ALA A 209 -10.72 14.94 -29.20
N ALA A 210 -11.01 13.77 -28.65
CA ALA A 210 -12.33 13.39 -28.17
C ALA A 210 -12.16 12.62 -26.85
N GLY A 211 -12.91 13.06 -25.83
CA GLY A 211 -12.81 12.58 -24.47
C GLY A 211 -13.20 11.11 -24.30
N ALA A 212 -12.63 10.49 -23.28
CA ALA A 212 -13.07 9.19 -22.78
C ALA A 212 -13.19 9.27 -21.26
N GLY A 213 -14.43 9.39 -20.78
CA GLY A 213 -14.81 8.98 -19.43
C GLY A 213 -14.85 7.46 -19.36
N VAL A 214 -14.15 6.89 -18.40
CA VAL A 214 -14.22 5.50 -17.92
C VAL A 214 -13.80 5.63 -16.45
N GLY A 215 -14.54 5.24 -15.42
CA GLY A 215 -15.38 4.09 -15.21
C GLY A 215 -15.18 3.74 -13.74
N ALA A 216 -16.07 4.23 -12.87
CA ALA A 216 -16.03 4.00 -11.44
C ALA A 216 -16.44 2.55 -11.15
N GLY A 217 -15.47 1.63 -11.10
CA GLY A 217 -15.77 0.21 -10.96
C GLY A 217 -14.56 -0.66 -10.65
N ALA A 218 -13.66 -0.23 -9.75
CA ALA A 218 -12.56 -1.08 -9.31
C ALA A 218 -11.96 -0.75 -7.93
N ALA A 219 -12.53 0.21 -7.19
CA ALA A 219 -11.97 0.65 -5.90
C ALA A 219 -12.49 -0.16 -4.68
N ALA A 220 -13.56 -0.95 -4.83
CA ALA A 220 -14.40 -1.52 -3.77
C ALA A 220 -13.76 -2.59 -2.85
N ALA A 221 -12.49 -2.95 -3.03
CA ALA A 221 -11.83 -4.01 -2.27
C ALA A 221 -10.95 -3.51 -1.10
N ALA A 222 -10.57 -2.22 -1.07
CA ALA A 222 -9.60 -1.70 -0.09
C ALA A 222 -10.24 -1.00 1.14
N ALA A 223 -11.38 -0.33 0.98
CA ALA A 223 -12.08 0.32 2.10
C ALA A 223 -12.85 -0.66 3.02
N ALA A 224 -12.79 -1.92 2.62
CA ALA A 224 -13.45 -3.06 3.18
C ALA A 224 -12.84 -3.47 4.55
N ALA A 225 -11.67 -2.98 4.91
CA ALA A 225 -11.02 -3.26 6.19
C ALA A 225 -11.62 -2.48 7.37
N ALA A 226 -12.16 -1.29 7.12
CA ALA A 226 -12.53 -0.36 8.17
C ALA A 226 -14.01 -0.51 8.62
N ALA A 227 -14.84 -1.19 7.82
CA ALA A 227 -16.29 -1.29 8.04
C ALA A 227 -16.77 -2.61 8.72
N SER A 228 -15.90 -3.51 9.16
CA SER A 228 -16.33 -4.83 9.63
C SER A 228 -16.54 -4.95 11.16
N LEU A 229 -17.68 -4.48 11.66
CA LEU A 229 -18.09 -4.72 13.06
C LEU A 229 -19.52 -5.23 13.27
N ALA A 230 -20.24 -5.67 12.24
CA ALA A 230 -21.61 -6.17 12.41
C ALA A 230 -21.89 -7.49 11.67
N GLY A 231 -21.96 -8.57 12.45
CA GLY A 231 -22.93 -9.67 12.32
C GLY A 231 -22.78 -10.67 11.17
N SER A 232 -22.19 -11.84 11.46
CA SER A 232 -22.48 -13.08 10.70
C SER A 232 -23.53 -13.91 11.46
N PRO A 233 -24.69 -14.24 10.88
CA PRO A 233 -25.60 -15.20 11.51
C PRO A 233 -25.10 -16.63 11.29
N LEU A 234 -25.09 -17.40 12.38
CA LEU A 234 -24.96 -18.84 12.39
C LEU A 234 -26.08 -19.47 11.55
N ARG A 235 -25.69 -20.31 10.59
CA ARG A 235 -26.55 -21.07 9.70
C ARG A 235 -27.34 -22.12 10.50
N SER A 236 -28.54 -21.79 10.96
CA SER A 236 -29.49 -22.78 11.47
C SER A 236 -30.38 -23.30 10.33
N LYS A 237 -30.51 -24.63 10.28
CA LYS A 237 -31.21 -25.38 9.25
C LYS A 237 -32.68 -25.48 9.64
N GLY A 238 -33.55 -24.66 9.05
CA GLY A 238 -34.99 -24.66 9.30
C GLY A 238 -35.79 -24.83 8.01
N ARG A 239 -36.52 -25.95 7.90
CA ARG A 239 -37.56 -26.23 6.91
C ARG A 239 -38.75 -25.28 7.08
N GLY A 240 -39.40 -24.87 5.99
CA GLY A 240 -40.74 -24.27 6.04
C GLY A 240 -41.27 -23.81 4.69
N ASN A 241 -42.40 -24.39 4.29
CA ASN A 241 -43.19 -24.20 3.06
C ASN A 241 -43.84 -22.81 2.91
N GLY A 242 -44.15 -22.44 1.65
CA GLY A 242 -45.37 -21.69 1.29
C GLY A 242 -45.18 -20.44 0.43
N GLY A 243 -45.50 -20.51 -0.88
CA GLY A 243 -45.77 -19.34 -1.75
C GLY A 243 -47.19 -18.77 -1.53
N PRO A 244 -47.80 -17.99 -2.48
CA PRO A 244 -47.33 -17.61 -3.83
C PRO A 244 -47.60 -16.13 -4.27
N ALA A 245 -47.10 -15.82 -5.48
CA ALA A 245 -47.63 -14.90 -6.51
C ALA A 245 -47.60 -13.36 -6.32
N ALA A 246 -46.90 -12.65 -7.24
CA ALA A 246 -47.51 -11.74 -8.23
C ALA A 246 -46.48 -11.08 -9.18
N ALA A 247 -46.85 -11.08 -10.47
CA ALA A 247 -46.58 -10.11 -11.56
C ALA A 247 -45.15 -9.55 -11.77
N ALA A 248 -44.43 -9.94 -12.82
CA ALA A 248 -44.56 -9.52 -14.24
C ALA A 248 -44.01 -8.11 -14.53
N ALA A 249 -42.87 -8.03 -15.21
CA ALA A 249 -42.63 -7.10 -16.32
C ALA A 249 -41.40 -7.54 -17.12
N THR A 250 -41.67 -7.94 -18.34
CA THR A 250 -40.76 -8.32 -19.42
C THR A 250 -40.20 -7.05 -20.08
N LEU A 251 -38.91 -7.01 -20.40
CA LEU A 251 -38.46 -6.40 -21.66
C LEU A 251 -37.12 -6.98 -22.11
N ALA A 252 -37.15 -7.51 -23.33
CA ALA A 252 -36.05 -8.13 -24.05
C ALA A 252 -35.51 -7.17 -25.11
N ALA A 253 -34.22 -7.27 -25.43
CA ALA A 253 -33.61 -7.11 -26.75
C ALA A 253 -32.09 -7.34 -26.59
N ALA A 254 -31.54 -8.46 -27.05
CA ALA A 254 -31.04 -8.71 -28.41
C ALA A 254 -29.55 -8.35 -28.55
N GLY A 255 -28.71 -9.39 -28.65
CA GLY A 255 -27.31 -9.28 -29.09
C GLY A 255 -27.18 -9.05 -30.59
N PRO A 256 -25.95 -9.03 -31.12
CA PRO A 256 -25.49 -10.29 -31.71
C PRO A 256 -24.02 -10.64 -31.45
N ALA A 257 -23.75 -11.91 -31.74
CA ALA A 257 -22.48 -12.62 -31.66
C ALA A 257 -21.46 -12.16 -32.71
N GLY A 258 -20.18 -12.42 -32.40
CA GLY A 258 -19.08 -12.42 -33.35
C GLY A 258 -17.93 -13.27 -32.82
N LEU A 259 -17.75 -14.46 -33.38
CA LEU A 259 -16.61 -15.36 -33.16
C LEU A 259 -15.32 -14.73 -33.68
N SER A 260 -14.19 -14.99 -33.01
CA SER A 260 -12.98 -15.52 -33.68
C SER A 260 -11.90 -15.98 -32.68
N THR A 261 -11.28 -17.07 -33.10
CA THR A 261 -10.30 -17.96 -32.49
C THR A 261 -8.85 -17.56 -32.79
N ALA A 262 -7.92 -18.21 -32.08
CA ALA A 262 -6.46 -18.30 -32.27
C ALA A 262 -5.65 -17.16 -31.62
N SER A 263 -4.44 -17.35 -31.07
CA SER A 263 -3.49 -18.46 -31.10
C SER A 263 -2.52 -18.35 -29.91
N ALA A 264 -2.03 -19.49 -29.45
CA ALA A 264 -0.95 -19.60 -28.48
C ALA A 264 0.37 -18.99 -28.99
N GLY A 265 1.00 -18.18 -28.15
CA GLY A 265 2.37 -17.68 -28.34
C GLY A 265 3.11 -17.80 -27.02
N SER A 266 3.86 -18.89 -26.87
CA SER A 266 4.80 -19.10 -25.77
C SER A 266 6.00 -18.18 -25.98
N VAL A 267 6.23 -17.22 -25.09
CA VAL A 267 7.43 -16.38 -25.11
C VAL A 267 8.37 -16.79 -23.99
N SER A 268 9.55 -17.25 -24.41
CA SER A 268 10.68 -17.65 -23.59
C SER A 268 11.11 -16.54 -22.63
N GLY A 269 11.32 -16.93 -21.38
CA GLY A 269 11.91 -16.08 -20.35
C GLY A 269 13.34 -15.70 -20.72
N SER A 270 13.54 -14.41 -20.97
CA SER A 270 14.86 -13.80 -21.07
C SER A 270 15.20 -13.19 -19.72
N SER A 271 16.01 -13.90 -18.94
CA SER A 271 16.68 -13.36 -17.76
C SER A 271 17.76 -12.38 -18.24
N SER A 272 17.43 -11.10 -18.29
CA SER A 272 18.37 -10.03 -18.59
C SER A 272 19.35 -9.85 -17.44
N SER A 273 20.54 -10.40 -17.62
CA SER A 273 21.74 -10.06 -16.86
C SER A 273 22.03 -8.56 -17.02
N LEU A 274 21.86 -7.80 -15.94
CA LEU A 274 22.30 -6.41 -15.81
C LEU A 274 23.83 -6.38 -15.91
N ALA A 275 24.32 -6.26 -17.14
CA ALA A 275 25.73 -5.98 -17.39
C ALA A 275 25.98 -4.52 -17.02
N SER A 276 26.88 -4.32 -16.05
CA SER A 276 27.39 -3.03 -15.61
C SER A 276 28.17 -2.35 -16.74
N SER A 277 27.49 -1.79 -17.74
CA SER A 277 28.10 -0.90 -18.71
C SER A 277 28.46 0.40 -18.00
N SER A 278 29.76 0.70 -17.94
CA SER A 278 30.34 1.89 -17.31
C SER A 278 29.87 3.19 -17.96
N SER A 279 28.72 3.66 -17.47
CA SER A 279 28.38 5.02 -17.04
C SER A 279 29.00 6.17 -17.82
N ALA A 280 28.33 6.60 -18.89
CA ALA A 280 28.10 8.03 -19.02
C ALA A 280 27.22 8.40 -17.83
N GLU A 281 27.81 8.99 -16.78
CA GLU A 281 27.04 9.52 -15.65
C GLU A 281 26.14 10.64 -16.20
N GLY A 282 24.88 10.30 -16.48
CA GLY A 282 23.90 11.28 -16.89
C GLY A 282 23.75 12.33 -15.78
N GLU A 283 23.79 13.60 -16.14
CA GLU A 283 23.50 14.67 -15.20
C GLU A 283 22.05 14.52 -14.71
N PRO A 284 21.78 14.64 -13.40
CA PRO A 284 20.44 14.51 -12.87
C PRO A 284 19.54 15.63 -13.42
N ASP A 285 18.32 15.27 -13.83
CA ASP A 285 17.31 16.22 -14.28
C ASP A 285 16.70 16.93 -13.04
N PRO A 286 17.02 18.21 -12.78
CA PRO A 286 16.63 18.88 -11.55
C PRO A 286 15.11 19.09 -11.47
N VAL A 287 14.44 19.24 -12.62
CA VAL A 287 13.00 19.50 -12.68
C VAL A 287 12.24 18.23 -12.29
N VAL A 288 12.55 17.10 -12.94
CA VAL A 288 11.90 15.82 -12.63
C VAL A 288 12.22 15.39 -11.20
N SER A 289 13.46 15.59 -10.76
CA SER A 289 13.89 15.30 -9.39
C SER A 289 13.08 16.08 -8.34
N ALA A 290 12.93 17.41 -8.52
CA ALA A 290 12.21 18.26 -7.58
C ALA A 290 10.71 17.94 -7.53
N GLU A 291 10.09 17.75 -8.69
CA GLU A 291 8.66 17.43 -8.80
C GLU A 291 8.33 16.06 -8.20
N LEU A 292 9.12 15.02 -8.49
CA LEU A 292 8.94 13.71 -7.87
C LEU A 292 9.18 13.75 -6.35
N SER A 293 10.19 14.49 -5.88
CA SER A 293 10.45 14.68 -4.44
C SER A 293 9.24 15.32 -3.74
N ARG A 294 8.67 16.36 -4.36
CA ARG A 294 7.46 17.03 -3.87
C ARG A 294 6.26 16.09 -3.88
N TRP A 295 6.07 15.34 -4.95
CA TRP A 295 4.97 14.39 -5.08
C TRP A 295 5.02 13.28 -4.02
N PHE A 296 6.18 12.63 -3.82
CA PHE A 296 6.33 11.60 -2.79
C PHE A 296 6.13 12.16 -1.38
N SER A 297 6.69 13.34 -1.09
CA SER A 297 6.55 13.99 0.22
C SER A 297 5.11 14.44 0.50
N GLY A 298 4.34 14.73 -0.55
CA GLY A 298 2.93 15.12 -0.49
C GLY A 298 1.95 14.01 -0.86
N LEU A 299 2.42 12.75 -0.97
CA LEU A 299 1.60 11.65 -1.47
C LEU A 299 0.41 11.42 -0.55
N THR A 300 -0.79 11.55 -1.12
CA THR A 300 -2.04 11.16 -0.47
C THR A 300 -2.72 10.08 -1.28
N VAL A 301 -3.18 9.03 -0.59
CA VAL A 301 -3.90 7.90 -1.19
C VAL A 301 -5.24 7.78 -0.50
N ASP A 302 -6.32 7.90 -1.27
CA ASP A 302 -7.67 7.68 -0.77
C ASP A 302 -8.08 6.20 -0.97
N LEU A 303 -8.27 5.50 0.13
CA LEU A 303 -8.76 4.13 0.21
C LEU A 303 -10.26 4.12 0.49
N GLN A 304 -11.03 4.77 -0.39
CA GLN A 304 -12.48 4.94 -0.33
C GLN A 304 -13.00 5.37 1.05
N GLY A 305 -12.56 6.56 1.47
CA GLY A 305 -12.98 7.17 2.72
C GLY A 305 -11.96 7.04 3.85
N ALA A 306 -10.85 6.32 3.63
CA ALA A 306 -9.65 6.44 4.45
C ALA A 306 -8.53 7.11 3.65
N GLU A 307 -8.17 8.32 4.03
CA GLU A 307 -7.07 9.08 3.44
C GLU A 307 -5.76 8.72 4.16
N LEU A 308 -4.79 8.23 3.41
CA LEU A 308 -3.43 7.98 3.87
C LEU A 308 -2.50 9.04 3.30
N ALA A 309 -1.90 9.86 4.16
CA ALA A 309 -0.93 10.87 3.77
C ALA A 309 0.48 10.44 4.15
N PHE A 310 1.47 10.68 3.29
CA PHE A 310 2.86 10.41 3.59
C PHE A 310 3.33 11.16 4.85
N ASP A 311 4.00 10.45 5.75
CA ASP A 311 4.59 11.02 6.98
C ASP A 311 6.10 10.79 7.04
N GLY A 312 6.61 9.67 6.55
CA GLY A 312 8.04 9.41 6.55
C GLY A 312 8.45 8.13 5.83
N LEU A 313 9.73 8.04 5.52
CA LEU A 313 10.35 6.89 4.88
C LEU A 313 11.60 6.51 5.66
N CYS A 314 11.75 5.23 5.96
CA CYS A 314 12.97 4.66 6.49
C CYS A 314 13.36 3.45 5.64
N VAL A 315 14.64 3.37 5.26
CA VAL A 315 15.19 2.19 4.58
C VAL A 315 16.11 1.51 5.57
N SER A 316 15.87 0.24 5.81
CA SER A 316 16.59 -0.54 6.83
C SER A 316 16.89 -1.94 6.33
N GLU A 317 17.90 -2.57 6.90
CA GLU A 317 18.12 -4.00 6.71
C GLU A 317 16.98 -4.80 7.36
N ALA A 318 16.58 -5.89 6.72
CA ALA A 318 15.54 -6.79 7.21
C ALA A 318 15.76 -7.22 8.68
N ALA A 319 17.01 -7.51 9.04
CA ALA A 319 17.39 -7.93 10.39
C ALA A 319 17.06 -6.86 11.46
N ALA A 320 17.27 -5.58 11.14
CA ALA A 320 16.99 -4.48 12.05
C ALA A 320 15.48 -4.29 12.29
N VAL A 321 14.66 -4.53 11.27
CA VAL A 321 13.19 -4.46 11.41
C VAL A 321 12.68 -5.63 12.24
N ALA A 322 13.12 -6.85 11.94
CA ALA A 322 12.74 -8.04 12.70
C ALA A 322 13.13 -7.92 14.19
N ALA A 323 14.30 -7.34 14.49
CA ALA A 323 14.72 -7.07 15.86
C ALA A 323 13.78 -6.07 16.59
N ARG A 324 13.34 -5.01 15.91
CA ARG A 324 12.38 -4.04 16.46
C ARG A 324 11.02 -4.67 16.74
N ASP A 325 10.54 -5.50 15.82
CA ASP A 325 9.24 -6.17 15.99
C ASP A 325 9.29 -7.19 17.14
N ASN A 326 10.40 -7.93 17.29
CA ASN A 326 10.61 -8.82 18.43
C ASN A 326 10.67 -8.06 19.77
N ALA A 327 11.28 -6.87 19.80
CA ALA A 327 11.30 -6.03 20.99
C ALA A 327 9.90 -5.53 21.37
N ARG A 328 9.04 -5.24 20.39
CA ARG A 328 7.65 -4.79 20.63
C ARG A 328 6.73 -5.92 21.12
N GLY A 329 7.04 -7.18 20.77
CA GLY A 329 6.27 -8.36 21.20
C GLY A 329 6.60 -8.90 22.61
N GLY A 330 7.64 -8.38 23.27
CA GLY A 330 8.19 -8.94 24.50
C GLY A 330 7.46 -8.56 25.80
N ALA A 331 6.37 -9.25 26.11
CA ALA A 331 5.92 -9.53 27.49
C ALA A 331 4.82 -10.62 27.57
N GLY A 332 4.15 -10.95 26.46
CA GLY A 332 2.98 -11.82 26.47
C GLY A 332 3.24 -13.23 25.97
N SER A 333 3.34 -14.18 26.90
CA SER A 333 3.02 -15.61 26.75
C SER A 333 3.83 -16.42 25.73
N GLY A 334 4.86 -17.10 26.23
CA GLY A 334 5.50 -18.20 25.53
C GLY A 334 4.56 -19.39 25.36
N VAL A 335 4.77 -20.13 24.26
CA VAL A 335 4.86 -21.60 24.17
C VAL A 335 4.76 -21.99 22.68
N GLY A 336 5.86 -22.52 22.15
CA GLY A 336 5.86 -23.49 21.05
C GLY A 336 5.79 -22.97 19.61
N GLY A 337 6.93 -22.93 18.90
CA GLY A 337 6.92 -22.77 17.44
C GLY A 337 8.30 -22.65 16.78
N GLY A 338 9.13 -23.71 16.82
CA GLY A 338 10.49 -23.74 16.26
C GLY A 338 10.63 -23.68 14.73
N GLY A 339 9.57 -23.33 13.99
CA GLY A 339 9.55 -23.35 12.52
C GLY A 339 9.95 -22.05 11.81
N GLY A 340 10.02 -20.92 12.52
CA GLY A 340 10.17 -19.58 11.90
C GLY A 340 11.60 -19.16 11.51
N ALA A 341 12.64 -19.82 12.04
CA ALA A 341 14.00 -19.30 11.96
C ALA A 341 14.64 -19.40 10.55
N ARG A 342 14.20 -20.34 9.69
CA ARG A 342 14.83 -20.55 8.37
C ARG A 342 14.37 -19.60 7.28
N LEU A 343 13.13 -19.10 7.34
CA LEU A 343 12.65 -18.08 6.40
C LEU A 343 13.33 -16.72 6.67
N ALA A 344 13.59 -16.42 7.95
CA ALA A 344 14.26 -15.18 8.36
C ALA A 344 15.68 -15.03 7.80
N ALA A 345 16.42 -16.12 7.57
CA ALA A 345 17.80 -16.07 7.12
C ALA A 345 17.96 -15.71 5.63
N ARG A 346 17.00 -16.09 4.77
CA ARG A 346 17.05 -15.77 3.33
C ARG A 346 16.59 -14.34 3.03
N ASP A 347 15.67 -13.83 3.85
CA ASP A 347 15.19 -12.45 3.76
C ASP A 347 16.18 -11.44 4.39
N ALA A 348 17.17 -11.90 5.17
CA ALA A 348 18.11 -11.02 5.89
C ALA A 348 18.99 -10.15 4.98
N ALA A 349 19.22 -10.58 3.73
CA ALA A 349 20.00 -9.82 2.76
C ALA A 349 19.17 -8.78 1.98
N GLU A 350 17.84 -8.82 2.10
CA GLU A 350 16.97 -7.91 1.37
C GLU A 350 16.76 -6.61 2.17
N GLY A 351 16.95 -5.46 1.52
CA GLY A 351 16.60 -4.17 2.11
C GLY A 351 15.09 -4.03 2.24
N TRP A 352 14.62 -3.53 3.38
CA TRP A 352 13.20 -3.25 3.63
C TRP A 352 12.92 -1.75 3.63
N ILE A 353 11.76 -1.39 3.12
CA ILE A 353 11.26 -0.01 3.06
C ILE A 353 10.14 0.13 4.08
N ASP A 354 10.37 0.89 5.13
CA ASP A 354 9.37 1.24 6.16
C ASP A 354 8.76 2.60 5.80
N LEU A 355 7.52 2.56 5.32
CA LEU A 355 6.72 3.73 4.97
C LEU A 355 5.79 4.07 6.12
N ARG A 356 5.90 5.30 6.63
CA ARG A 356 5.00 5.86 7.64
C ARG A 356 4.01 6.78 6.97
N LEU A 357 2.75 6.56 7.29
CA LEU A 357 1.61 7.27 6.75
C LEU A 357 0.76 7.79 7.91
N LYS A 358 0.18 8.98 7.76
CA LYS A 358 -0.93 9.43 8.60
C LYS A 358 -2.23 8.93 8.01
N ALA A 359 -3.08 8.37 8.85
CA ALA A 359 -4.40 7.92 8.45
C ALA A 359 -5.47 8.88 8.95
N THR A 360 -6.40 9.23 8.07
CA THR A 360 -7.60 10.02 8.40
C THR A 360 -8.81 9.30 7.82
N VAL A 361 -9.75 8.86 8.66
CA VAL A 361 -10.96 8.17 8.18
C VAL A 361 -12.09 9.19 8.06
N ARG A 362 -12.50 9.50 6.84
CA ARG A 362 -13.60 10.41 6.52
C ARG A 362 -14.92 9.67 6.45
N ASP A 363 -14.93 8.52 5.77
CA ASP A 363 -16.15 7.76 5.48
C ASP A 363 -15.86 6.27 5.46
N PHE A 364 -16.88 5.47 5.79
CA PHE A 364 -16.87 4.05 5.47
C PHE A 364 -17.63 3.80 4.17
N PRO A 365 -17.15 2.87 3.33
CA PRO A 365 -17.92 2.40 2.20
C PRO A 365 -19.23 1.80 2.71
N PRO A 366 -20.33 1.90 1.93
CA PRO A 366 -21.59 1.31 2.33
C PRO A 366 -21.41 -0.17 2.59
N LEU A 367 -21.84 -0.60 3.77
CA LEU A 367 -21.90 -1.99 4.10
C LEU A 367 -23.10 -2.60 3.39
N ASN A 368 -22.85 -3.38 2.34
CA ASN A 368 -23.88 -4.25 1.75
C ASN A 368 -24.16 -5.41 2.72
N LEU A 369 -24.73 -5.12 3.89
CA LEU A 369 -25.30 -6.12 4.78
C LEU A 369 -26.68 -6.45 4.25
N GLN A 370 -26.74 -7.33 3.25
CA GLN A 370 -27.99 -8.02 2.95
C GLN A 370 -28.22 -9.01 4.10
N PHE A 371 -29.08 -8.63 5.05
CA PHE A 371 -29.59 -9.50 6.11
C PHE A 371 -30.68 -10.42 5.57
#